data_AF-A0A7S4LLT3-F1
#
_entry.id   AF-A0A7S4LLT3-F1
#
_cell.length_a   1.000
_cell.length_b   1.000
_cell.length_c   1.000
_cell.angle_alpha   90.00
_cell.angle_beta   90.00
_cell.angle_gamma   90.00
#
_symmetry.space_group_name_H-M   'P 1'
#
loop_
_entity.id
_entity.type
_entity.pdbx_description
1 polymer ?
#
loop_
_entity_poly.entity_id
_entity_poly.type
_entity_poly.pdbx_seq_one_letter_code
_entity_poly.pdbx_strand_id
1 'polypeptide(L)'
;MSVMLNEHDYLKQHNVVQLFDELTAALLNKKPEEPTGFIIDWLKTKCPGPTYKINTSNENKFKEFQRMFAKCGANLEATKVDLDEIDAAPELVVAHKATAVGEGVIVEDTQLDVEGADVGVNVRWLMDKLDQYEGRGATWTVLMGIRKGSNVEIFRGVVKGKIVKPRVDSNFGFDPIFQPEGRDKTLAEDKPDDVNARWFAIENLVKGKVYETKAPIEKWDGPWQKH
;
A
#
# COMPACT_ATOMS: atom_id res chain seq x y z
N MET A 1 4.79 0.01 -21.91
CA MET A 1 4.49 -1.41 -22.13
C MET A 1 3.54 -1.83 -21.01
N SER A 2 2.24 -1.89 -21.31
CA SER A 2 1.18 -2.16 -20.34
C SER A 2 1.26 -3.63 -19.93
N VAL A 3 1.46 -3.93 -18.66
CA VAL A 3 1.23 -5.28 -18.13
C VAL A 3 -0.28 -5.43 -18.01
N MET A 4 -0.94 -5.62 -19.15
CA MET A 4 -2.13 -6.47 -19.14
C MET A 4 -1.61 -7.85 -18.78
N LEU A 5 -2.03 -8.39 -17.64
CA LEU A 5 -2.07 -9.83 -17.49
C LEU A 5 -2.78 -10.34 -18.73
N ASN A 6 -2.03 -11.02 -19.58
CA ASN A 6 -2.52 -11.52 -20.86
C ASN A 6 -3.77 -12.36 -20.53
N GLU A 7 -4.97 -11.93 -20.95
CA GLU A 7 -6.22 -12.67 -20.71
C GLU A 7 -6.06 -14.16 -21.07
N HIS A 8 -5.16 -14.42 -22.02
CA HIS A 8 -4.75 -15.72 -22.51
C HIS A 8 -4.06 -16.66 -21.50
N ASP A 9 -3.46 -16.16 -20.40
CA ASP A 9 -2.81 -17.00 -19.38
C ASP A 9 -3.75 -17.28 -18.18
N TYR A 10 -4.70 -16.39 -17.90
CA TYR A 10 -5.76 -16.61 -16.91
C TYR A 10 -6.75 -17.70 -17.36
N LEU A 11 -7.09 -17.69 -18.66
CA LEU A 11 -7.93 -18.69 -19.32
C LEU A 11 -7.28 -20.08 -19.47
N LYS A 12 -5.97 -20.22 -19.21
CA LYS A 12 -5.28 -21.53 -19.26
C LYS A 12 -5.26 -22.25 -17.91
N GLN A 13 -5.39 -21.53 -16.80
CA GLN A 13 -5.38 -22.13 -15.46
C GLN A 13 -6.76 -22.62 -15.01
N HIS A 14 -7.84 -22.21 -15.67
CA HIS A 14 -9.21 -22.64 -15.38
C HIS A 14 -9.87 -23.16 -16.67
N ASN A 15 -10.66 -24.23 -16.57
CA ASN A 15 -11.41 -24.75 -17.71
C ASN A 15 -12.53 -23.76 -18.05
N VAL A 16 -12.23 -22.79 -18.92
CA VAL A 16 -13.12 -21.69 -19.34
C VAL A 16 -14.49 -22.19 -19.77
N VAL A 17 -14.53 -23.37 -20.39
CA VAL A 17 -15.77 -24.03 -20.83
C VAL A 17 -16.66 -24.36 -19.63
N GLN A 18 -16.09 -24.91 -18.55
CA GLN A 18 -16.84 -25.21 -17.32
C GLN A 18 -17.36 -23.93 -16.64
N LEU A 19 -16.56 -22.87 -16.59
CA LEU A 19 -17.01 -21.57 -16.06
C LEU A 19 -18.16 -20.99 -16.88
N PHE A 20 -18.11 -21.12 -18.21
CA PHE A 20 -19.18 -20.67 -19.09
C PHE A 20 -20.46 -21.49 -18.89
N ASP A 21 -20.35 -22.81 -18.75
CA ASP A 21 -21.49 -23.70 -18.49
C ASP A 21 -22.14 -23.40 -17.13
N GLU A 22 -21.34 -23.22 -16.07
CA GLU A 22 -21.83 -22.88 -14.74
C GLU A 22 -22.49 -21.49 -14.72
N LEU A 23 -21.93 -20.50 -15.42
CA LEU A 23 -22.53 -19.16 -15.55
C LEU A 23 -23.86 -19.22 -16.30
N THR A 24 -23.92 -19.98 -17.40
CA THR A 24 -25.13 -20.15 -18.21
C THR A 24 -26.23 -20.81 -17.40
N ALA A 25 -25.93 -21.89 -16.67
CA ALA A 25 -26.87 -22.55 -15.77
C ALA A 25 -27.35 -21.62 -14.64
N ALA A 26 -26.46 -20.79 -14.11
CA ALA A 26 -26.79 -19.83 -13.06
C ALA A 26 -27.71 -18.71 -13.57
N LEU A 27 -27.49 -18.22 -14.79
CA LEU A 27 -28.31 -17.19 -15.44
C LEU A 27 -29.70 -17.69 -15.85
N LEU A 28 -29.82 -18.94 -16.29
CA LEU A 28 -31.11 -19.56 -16.66
C LEU A 28 -32.12 -19.58 -15.49
N ASN A 29 -31.63 -19.52 -14.26
CA ASN A 29 -32.45 -19.53 -13.04
C ASN A 29 -32.74 -18.13 -12.48
N LYS A 30 -32.32 -17.05 -13.16
CA LYS A 30 -32.47 -15.67 -12.71
C LYS A 30 -33.53 -14.93 -13.52
N LYS A 31 -34.14 -13.92 -12.90
CA LYS A 31 -35.07 -13.03 -13.58
C LYS A 31 -34.31 -12.15 -14.59
N PRO A 32 -34.89 -11.85 -15.77
CA PRO A 32 -34.23 -11.11 -16.86
C PRO A 32 -33.67 -9.72 -16.46
N GLU A 33 -34.20 -9.12 -15.41
CA GLU A 33 -33.89 -7.75 -14.96
C GLU A 33 -32.73 -7.63 -13.95
N GLU A 34 -32.17 -8.73 -13.44
CA GLU A 34 -31.06 -8.72 -12.46
C GLU A 34 -29.65 -9.17 -12.95
N PRO A 35 -29.33 -9.31 -14.26
CA PRO A 35 -28.19 -10.12 -14.67
C PRO A 35 -26.83 -9.49 -14.36
N THR A 36 -26.67 -8.16 -14.45
CA THR A 36 -25.35 -7.52 -14.34
C THR A 36 -24.75 -7.58 -12.93
N GLY A 37 -25.53 -7.28 -11.89
CA GLY A 37 -25.08 -7.40 -10.50
C GLY A 37 -24.76 -8.85 -10.12
N PHE A 38 -25.64 -9.77 -10.53
CA PHE A 38 -25.46 -11.20 -10.29
C PHE A 38 -24.19 -11.76 -10.96
N ILE A 39 -23.94 -11.42 -12.23
CA ILE A 39 -22.75 -11.88 -12.95
C ILE A 39 -21.48 -11.42 -12.25
N ILE A 40 -21.43 -10.15 -11.81
CA ILE A 40 -20.27 -9.60 -11.11
C ILE A 40 -20.03 -10.34 -9.79
N ASP A 41 -21.07 -10.57 -8.99
CA ASP A 41 -20.94 -11.25 -7.70
C ASP A 41 -20.61 -12.74 -7.89
N TRP A 42 -21.25 -13.40 -8.86
CA TRP A 42 -20.94 -14.78 -9.23
C TRP A 42 -19.48 -14.92 -9.68
N LEU A 43 -18.98 -14.02 -10.53
CA LEU A 43 -17.58 -14.01 -10.96
C LEU A 43 -16.64 -13.82 -9.77
N LYS A 44 -16.95 -12.93 -8.83
CA LYS A 44 -16.15 -12.78 -7.58
C LYS A 44 -16.12 -14.06 -6.75
N THR A 45 -17.21 -14.84 -6.72
CA THR A 45 -17.24 -16.12 -5.98
C THR A 45 -16.47 -17.23 -6.67
N LYS A 46 -16.47 -17.27 -8.00
CA LYS A 46 -15.87 -18.35 -8.79
C LYS A 46 -14.44 -18.08 -9.20
N CYS A 47 -14.10 -16.81 -9.31
CA CYS A 47 -12.78 -16.30 -9.68
C CYS A 47 -12.37 -15.24 -8.65
N PRO A 48 -12.13 -15.63 -7.39
CA PRO A 48 -11.62 -14.68 -6.41
C PRO A 48 -10.27 -14.16 -6.88
N GLY A 49 -10.09 -12.84 -6.86
CA GLY A 49 -8.81 -12.23 -7.20
C GLY A 49 -7.69 -12.65 -6.23
N PRO A 50 -6.43 -12.30 -6.53
CA PRO A 50 -5.29 -12.72 -5.72
C PRO A 50 -5.43 -12.25 -4.27
N THR A 51 -5.03 -13.11 -3.34
CA THR A 51 -4.96 -12.78 -1.91
C THR A 51 -3.54 -12.38 -1.53
N TYR A 52 -3.39 -11.19 -0.96
CA TYR A 52 -2.14 -10.70 -0.38
C TYR A 52 -2.20 -10.78 1.14
N LYS A 53 -1.02 -10.86 1.78
CA LYS A 53 -0.87 -10.74 3.23
C LYS A 53 -0.08 -9.49 3.54
N ILE A 54 -0.49 -8.71 4.53
CA ILE A 54 0.27 -7.56 5.03
C ILE A 54 0.51 -7.70 6.54
N ASN A 55 1.69 -7.33 7.01
CA ASN A 55 2.00 -7.28 8.42
C ASN A 55 1.64 -5.91 9.00
N THR A 56 0.63 -5.85 9.86
CA THR A 56 0.24 -4.62 10.56
C THR A 56 -0.56 -4.94 11.81
N SER A 57 -0.21 -4.33 12.94
CA SER A 57 -0.99 -4.37 14.17
C SER A 57 -2.07 -3.29 14.24
N ASN A 58 -2.00 -2.27 13.38
CA ASN A 58 -2.95 -1.15 13.34
C ASN A 58 -4.19 -1.51 12.51
N GLU A 59 -5.33 -1.71 13.18
CA GLU A 59 -6.60 -2.08 12.54
C GLU A 59 -7.16 -1.00 11.60
N ASN A 60 -6.97 0.28 11.92
CA ASN A 60 -7.43 1.37 11.05
C ASN A 60 -6.61 1.40 9.76
N LYS A 61 -5.29 1.21 9.87
CA LYS A 61 -4.38 1.08 8.72
C LYS A 61 -4.73 -0.15 7.88
N PHE A 62 -5.03 -1.28 8.52
CA PHE A 62 -5.48 -2.49 7.83
C PHE A 62 -6.77 -2.27 7.04
N LYS A 63 -7.79 -1.63 7.64
CA LYS A 63 -9.05 -1.29 6.94
C LYS A 63 -8.80 -0.37 5.74
N GLU A 64 -7.89 0.60 5.86
CA GLU A 64 -7.48 1.45 4.73
C GLU A 64 -6.89 0.61 3.59
N PHE A 65 -5.91 -0.25 3.88
CA PHE A 65 -5.30 -1.13 2.89
C PHE A 65 -6.31 -2.10 2.27
N GLN A 66 -7.15 -2.74 3.08
CA GLN A 66 -8.15 -3.69 2.60
C GLN A 66 -9.09 -3.05 1.57
N ARG A 67 -9.54 -1.82 1.83
CA ARG A 67 -10.35 -1.04 0.87
C ARG A 67 -9.59 -0.78 -0.44
N MET A 68 -8.31 -0.45 -0.36
CA MET A 68 -7.48 -0.15 -1.55
C MET A 68 -7.20 -1.42 -2.38
N PHE A 69 -6.81 -2.53 -1.75
CA PHE A 69 -6.63 -3.81 -2.44
C PHE A 69 -7.93 -4.29 -3.10
N ALA A 70 -9.08 -4.12 -2.44
CA ALA A 70 -10.38 -4.45 -3.02
C ALA A 70 -10.70 -3.63 -4.29
N LYS A 71 -10.33 -2.34 -4.34
CA LYS A 71 -10.44 -1.51 -5.56
C LYS A 71 -9.54 -2.01 -6.70
N CYS A 72 -8.45 -2.70 -6.37
CA CYS A 72 -7.58 -3.36 -7.34
C CYS A 72 -8.04 -4.80 -7.68
N GLY A 73 -9.21 -5.24 -7.20
CA GLY A 73 -9.71 -6.60 -7.43
C GLY A 73 -8.95 -7.68 -6.65
N ALA A 74 -8.28 -7.31 -5.56
CA ALA A 74 -7.49 -8.22 -4.74
C ALA A 74 -8.04 -8.32 -3.31
N ASN A 75 -7.79 -9.46 -2.67
CA ASN A 75 -8.10 -9.68 -1.26
C ASN A 75 -6.86 -9.36 -0.40
N LEU A 76 -7.09 -9.03 0.88
CA LEU A 76 -6.03 -8.72 1.81
C LEU A 76 -6.29 -9.37 3.18
N GLU A 77 -5.29 -10.07 3.68
CA GLU A 77 -5.25 -10.65 5.03
C GLU A 77 -4.18 -9.95 5.87
N ALA A 78 -4.39 -9.92 7.19
CA ALA A 78 -3.43 -9.36 8.14
C ALA A 78 -2.58 -10.46 8.77
N THR A 79 -1.30 -10.16 8.96
CA THR A 79 -0.41 -10.82 9.91
C THR A 79 0.01 -9.83 10.99
N LYS A 80 0.41 -10.34 12.16
CA LYS A 80 0.82 -9.54 13.33
C LYS A 80 2.09 -10.12 13.93
N VAL A 81 3.19 -9.89 13.23
CA VAL A 81 4.55 -10.20 13.69
C VAL A 81 5.17 -8.90 14.17
N ASP A 82 5.71 -8.93 15.39
CA ASP A 82 6.51 -7.83 15.93
C ASP A 82 7.88 -7.85 15.25
N LEU A 83 8.33 -6.72 14.71
CA LEU A 83 9.53 -6.63 13.88
C LEU A 83 10.43 -5.51 14.41
N ASP A 84 11.66 -5.86 14.74
CA ASP A 84 12.68 -4.89 15.11
C ASP A 84 13.05 -4.00 13.91
N GLU A 85 13.25 -2.70 14.17
CA GLU A 85 13.60 -1.72 13.15
C GLU A 85 15.09 -1.35 13.20
N ILE A 86 15.77 -1.55 12.07
CA ILE A 86 17.16 -1.15 11.93
C ILE A 86 17.27 0.36 11.68
N ASP A 87 18.35 0.97 12.15
CA ASP A 87 18.66 2.37 11.84
C ASP A 87 19.51 2.41 10.55
N ALA A 88 18.82 2.50 9.42
CA ALA A 88 19.43 2.40 8.09
C ALA A 88 18.61 3.17 7.05
N ALA A 89 19.11 3.16 5.81
CA ALA A 89 18.36 3.69 4.69
C ALA A 89 16.97 3.02 4.55
N PRO A 90 15.95 3.74 4.07
CA PRO A 90 14.56 3.28 4.11
C PRO A 90 14.33 1.96 3.39
N GLU A 91 14.99 1.77 2.24
CA GLU A 91 14.91 0.54 1.46
C GLU A 91 15.55 -0.65 2.18
N LEU A 92 16.55 -0.42 3.04
CA LEU A 92 17.15 -1.46 3.88
C LEU A 92 16.23 -1.80 5.05
N VAL A 93 15.57 -0.81 5.66
CA VAL A 93 14.55 -1.05 6.70
C VAL A 93 13.45 -1.96 6.16
N VAL A 94 12.92 -1.63 4.99
CA VAL A 94 11.89 -2.44 4.30
C VAL A 94 12.41 -3.83 3.94
N ALA A 95 13.63 -3.94 3.41
CA ALA A 95 14.23 -5.24 3.08
C ALA A 95 14.43 -6.12 4.32
N HIS A 96 14.87 -5.55 5.44
CA HIS A 96 15.02 -6.24 6.72
C HIS A 96 13.66 -6.71 7.25
N LYS A 97 12.67 -5.81 7.32
CA LYS A 97 11.30 -6.14 7.75
C LYS A 97 10.70 -7.26 6.89
N ALA A 98 10.83 -7.18 5.56
CA ALA A 98 10.31 -8.19 4.63
C ALA A 98 11.02 -9.54 4.78
N THR A 99 12.32 -9.52 5.07
CA THR A 99 13.09 -10.74 5.33
C THR A 99 12.63 -11.41 6.61
N ALA A 100 12.51 -10.64 7.69
CA ALA A 100 12.16 -11.12 9.02
C ALA A 100 10.71 -11.64 9.12
N VAL A 101 9.76 -11.00 8.43
CA VAL A 101 8.36 -11.48 8.44
C VAL A 101 8.15 -12.75 7.61
N GLY A 102 9.00 -12.99 6.60
CA GLY A 102 8.98 -14.18 5.76
C GLY A 102 8.37 -13.99 4.37
N GLU A 103 8.38 -15.10 3.61
CA GLU A 103 7.96 -15.17 2.20
C GLU A 103 6.52 -14.69 1.98
N GLY A 104 6.31 -13.84 0.97
CA GLY A 104 4.96 -13.49 0.50
C GLY A 104 4.16 -12.57 1.42
N VAL A 105 4.74 -12.05 2.50
CA VAL A 105 4.10 -11.09 3.40
C VAL A 105 4.60 -9.68 3.12
N ILE A 106 3.67 -8.76 2.91
CA ILE A 106 3.94 -7.34 2.67
C ILE A 106 4.28 -6.66 3.99
N VAL A 107 5.35 -5.89 4.00
CA VAL A 107 5.66 -4.90 5.04
C VAL A 107 5.59 -3.51 4.44
N GLU A 108 5.42 -2.49 5.28
CA GLU A 108 5.32 -1.11 4.82
C GLU A 108 6.10 -0.17 5.75
N ASP A 109 6.67 0.87 5.14
CA ASP A 109 7.35 1.97 5.81
C ASP A 109 6.86 3.29 5.21
N THR A 110 6.46 4.24 6.08
CA THR A 110 5.97 5.57 5.70
C THR A 110 7.01 6.61 6.11
N GLN A 111 7.35 7.51 5.19
CA GLN A 111 8.31 8.59 5.42
C GLN A 111 7.72 9.95 5.05
N LEU A 112 8.15 10.98 5.75
CA LEU A 112 7.86 12.37 5.42
C LEU A 112 9.16 13.17 5.40
N ASP A 113 9.59 13.55 4.21
CA ASP A 113 10.75 14.42 4.02
C ASP A 113 10.28 15.87 3.93
N VAL A 114 10.84 16.75 4.74
CA VAL A 114 10.50 18.19 4.75
C VAL A 114 11.74 19.00 4.37
N GLU A 115 11.58 19.93 3.43
CA GLU A 115 12.66 20.79 2.98
C GLU A 115 13.23 21.61 4.14
N GLY A 116 14.54 21.47 4.37
CA GLY A 116 15.26 22.16 5.44
C GLY A 116 15.15 21.48 6.81
N ALA A 117 14.46 20.34 6.92
CA ALA A 117 14.50 19.49 8.11
C ALA A 117 15.65 18.48 8.01
N ASP A 118 16.17 18.04 9.15
CA ASP A 118 17.09 16.91 9.19
C ASP A 118 16.40 15.62 8.73
N VAL A 119 17.14 14.75 8.06
CA VAL A 119 16.64 13.43 7.63
C VAL A 119 16.23 12.61 8.85
N GLY A 120 15.05 11.98 8.80
CA GLY A 120 14.57 11.14 9.90
C GLY A 120 13.86 11.90 11.03
N VAL A 121 13.48 13.16 10.82
CA VAL A 121 12.60 13.88 11.74
C VAL A 121 11.29 13.10 11.93
N ASN A 122 11.06 12.63 13.15
CA ASN A 122 9.78 12.02 13.53
C ASN A 122 8.68 13.08 13.45
N VAL A 123 7.52 12.69 12.90
CA VAL A 123 6.30 13.50 12.82
C VAL A 123 5.98 14.23 14.13
N ARG A 124 6.17 13.59 15.29
CA ARG A 124 5.93 14.24 16.59
C ARG A 124 6.84 15.45 16.81
N TRP A 125 8.13 15.34 16.50
CA TRP A 125 9.06 16.46 16.58
C TRP A 125 8.72 17.55 15.56
N LEU A 126 8.29 17.16 14.35
CA LEU A 126 7.85 18.11 13.33
C LEU A 126 6.66 18.95 13.81
N MET A 127 5.68 18.31 14.46
CA MET A 127 4.51 18.98 15.03
C MET A 127 4.91 20.06 16.06
N ASP A 128 5.92 19.80 16.88
CA ASP A 128 6.43 20.76 17.87
C ASP A 128 7.22 21.94 17.26
N LYS A 129 7.57 21.85 15.97
CA LYS A 129 8.40 22.83 15.23
C LYS A 129 7.70 23.41 14.00
N LEU A 130 6.38 23.26 13.88
CA LEU A 130 5.62 23.62 12.68
C LEU A 130 5.86 25.04 12.16
N ASP A 131 5.96 26.02 13.06
CA ASP A 131 6.19 27.43 12.69
C ASP A 131 7.48 27.63 11.88
N GLN A 132 8.46 26.72 12.00
CA GLN A 132 9.73 26.77 11.26
C GLN A 132 9.60 26.22 9.84
N TYR A 133 8.62 25.35 9.61
CA TYR A 133 8.45 24.58 8.37
C TYR A 133 7.22 24.98 7.56
N GLU A 134 6.36 25.87 8.07
CA GLU A 134 5.21 26.36 7.31
C GLU A 134 5.64 26.90 5.94
N GLY A 135 4.97 26.43 4.88
CA GLY A 135 5.26 26.80 3.49
C GLY A 135 6.40 26.02 2.83
N ARG A 136 7.18 25.22 3.59
CA ARG A 136 8.26 24.38 3.03
C ARG A 136 7.71 23.24 2.21
N GLY A 137 8.43 22.87 1.15
CA GLY A 137 8.13 21.67 0.37
C GLY A 137 8.24 20.42 1.25
N ALA A 138 7.36 19.45 1.01
CA ALA A 138 7.38 18.17 1.70
C ALA A 138 7.06 17.03 0.73
N THR A 139 7.62 15.85 0.99
CA THR A 139 7.38 14.64 0.22
C THR A 139 6.96 13.52 1.16
N TRP A 140 5.77 12.98 0.93
CA TRP A 140 5.29 11.77 1.58
C TRP A 140 5.63 10.57 0.70
N THR A 141 6.48 9.68 1.23
CA THR A 141 6.90 8.44 0.57
C THR A 141 6.37 7.23 1.33
N VAL A 142 5.88 6.24 0.60
CA VAL A 142 5.52 4.92 1.13
C VAL A 142 6.30 3.87 0.37
N LEU A 143 7.00 3.01 1.10
CA LEU A 143 7.69 1.84 0.58
C LEU A 143 6.98 0.57 1.05
N MET A 144 6.67 -0.34 0.14
CA MET A 144 6.15 -1.67 0.43
C MET A 144 7.16 -2.72 0.01
N GLY A 145 7.53 -3.61 0.92
CA GLY A 145 8.44 -4.72 0.66
C GLY A 145 7.72 -6.05 0.68
N ILE A 146 8.07 -6.95 -0.22
CA ILE A 146 7.63 -8.35 -0.20
C ILE A 146 8.80 -9.26 -0.57
N ARG A 147 9.07 -10.27 0.27
CA ARG A 147 10.06 -11.30 -0.04
C ARG A 147 9.48 -12.28 -1.07
N LYS A 148 10.24 -12.51 -2.14
CA LYS A 148 9.99 -13.50 -3.19
C LYS A 148 11.26 -14.31 -3.44
N GLY A 149 11.37 -15.46 -2.80
CA GLY A 149 12.52 -16.35 -2.83
C GLY A 149 13.79 -15.67 -2.32
N SER A 150 14.76 -15.48 -3.22
CA SER A 150 16.06 -14.86 -2.91
C SER A 150 16.08 -13.34 -3.08
N ASN A 151 14.93 -12.71 -3.27
CA ASN A 151 14.79 -11.27 -3.51
C ASN A 151 13.77 -10.66 -2.56
N VAL A 152 13.97 -9.39 -2.21
CA VAL A 152 12.91 -8.51 -1.71
C VAL A 152 12.58 -7.50 -2.80
N GLU A 153 11.35 -7.54 -3.29
CA GLU A 153 10.83 -6.51 -4.20
C GLU A 153 10.25 -5.36 -3.40
N ILE A 154 10.62 -4.14 -3.76
CA ILE A 154 10.15 -2.91 -3.14
C ILE A 154 9.31 -2.14 -4.15
N PHE A 155 8.16 -1.65 -3.69
CA PHE A 155 7.22 -0.82 -4.43
C PHE A 155 7.10 0.53 -3.74
N ARG A 156 7.06 1.61 -4.53
CA ARG A 156 7.09 2.97 -4.00
C ARG A 156 5.86 3.76 -4.44
N GLY A 157 5.26 4.47 -3.51
CA GLY A 157 4.31 5.55 -3.77
C GLY A 157 4.86 6.86 -3.23
N VAL A 158 4.67 7.96 -3.97
CA VAL A 158 5.19 9.28 -3.60
C VAL A 158 4.13 10.33 -3.85
N VAL A 159 3.92 11.23 -2.88
CA VAL A 159 3.08 12.41 -3.02
C VAL A 159 3.90 13.63 -2.58
N LYS A 160 4.01 14.62 -3.45
CA LYS A 160 4.61 15.92 -3.12
C LYS A 160 3.55 16.87 -2.57
N GLY A 161 4.00 17.81 -1.76
CA GLY A 161 3.15 18.81 -1.14
C GLY A 161 3.97 19.83 -0.36
N LYS A 162 3.33 20.42 0.64
CA LYS A 162 3.96 21.39 1.54
C LYS A 162 3.41 21.27 2.95
N ILE A 163 4.19 21.74 3.92
CA ILE A 163 3.74 21.87 5.30
C ILE A 163 2.89 23.13 5.47
N VAL A 164 1.74 23.01 6.14
CA VAL A 164 0.82 24.10 6.49
C VAL A 164 0.42 24.00 7.95
N LYS A 165 -0.15 25.08 8.50
CA LYS A 165 -0.77 25.02 9.83
C LYS A 165 -1.89 23.97 9.88
N PRO A 166 -2.03 23.26 11.01
CA PRO A 166 -3.07 22.26 11.17
C PRO A 166 -4.45 22.92 11.05
N ARG A 167 -5.32 22.32 10.24
CA ARG A 167 -6.71 22.79 10.05
C ARG A 167 -7.76 21.90 10.70
N VAL A 168 -7.34 20.72 11.12
CA VAL A 168 -8.13 19.75 11.87
C VAL A 168 -7.32 19.36 13.10
N ASP A 169 -7.95 19.35 14.27
CA ASP A 169 -7.32 18.88 15.49
C ASP A 169 -7.07 17.38 15.40
N SER A 170 -5.80 17.00 15.33
CA SER A 170 -5.35 15.62 15.48
C SER A 170 -3.97 15.61 16.10
N ASN A 171 -3.80 14.72 17.08
CA ASN A 171 -2.55 14.54 17.80
C ASN A 171 -1.63 13.48 17.15
N PHE A 172 -2.00 12.96 15.98
CA PHE A 172 -1.28 11.84 15.36
C PHE A 172 -1.14 11.98 13.85
N GLY A 173 0.05 11.63 13.36
CA GLY A 173 0.39 11.67 11.94
C GLY A 173 0.61 13.09 11.42
N PHE A 174 1.03 13.19 10.16
CA PHE A 174 1.26 14.47 9.47
C PHE A 174 0.05 14.91 8.63
N ASP A 175 -1.02 14.11 8.60
CA ASP A 175 -2.19 14.38 7.78
C ASP A 175 -2.78 15.80 7.97
N PRO A 176 -2.84 16.38 9.20
CA PRO A 176 -3.36 17.73 9.42
C PRO A 176 -2.48 18.85 8.88
N ILE A 177 -1.19 18.58 8.67
CA ILE A 177 -0.18 19.59 8.34
C ILE A 177 0.35 19.43 6.91
N PHE A 178 0.00 18.35 6.22
CA PHE A 178 0.44 18.10 4.85
C PHE A 178 -0.66 18.47 3.86
N GLN A 179 -0.39 19.48 3.04
CA GLN A 179 -1.22 19.86 1.90
C GLN A 179 -0.58 19.30 0.61
N PRO A 180 -1.23 18.34 -0.08
CA PRO A 180 -0.72 17.82 -1.34
C PRO A 180 -0.63 18.91 -2.41
N GLU A 181 0.33 18.76 -3.32
CA GLU A 181 0.47 19.66 -4.47
C GLU A 181 -0.82 19.65 -5.33
N GLY A 182 -1.26 20.83 -5.76
CA GLY A 182 -2.50 20.99 -6.54
C GLY A 182 -3.80 20.80 -5.74
N ARG A 183 -3.74 20.68 -4.40
CA ARG A 183 -4.91 20.63 -3.52
C ARG A 183 -4.98 21.84 -2.62
N ASP A 184 -6.20 22.25 -2.26
CA ASP A 184 -6.44 23.30 -1.27
C ASP A 184 -6.66 22.77 0.14
N LYS A 185 -6.86 21.45 0.30
CA LYS A 185 -7.11 20.78 1.57
C LYS A 185 -5.90 19.97 2.03
N THR A 186 -5.76 19.82 3.34
CA THR A 186 -4.83 18.88 3.97
C THR A 186 -5.37 17.44 3.89
N LEU A 187 -4.49 16.45 4.10
CA LEU A 187 -4.91 15.04 4.10
C LEU A 187 -5.90 14.72 5.24
N ALA A 188 -5.92 15.48 6.33
CA ALA A 188 -6.92 15.31 7.39
C ALA A 188 -8.31 15.82 6.99
N GLU A 189 -8.38 16.83 6.13
CA GLU A 189 -9.64 17.37 5.62
C GLU A 189 -10.20 16.53 4.45
N ASP A 190 -9.33 16.03 3.58
CA ASP A 190 -9.69 15.22 2.43
C ASP A 190 -8.50 14.40 1.90
N LYS A 191 -8.67 13.08 1.81
CA LYS A 191 -7.63 12.12 1.40
C LYS A 191 -8.12 11.17 0.30
N PRO A 192 -8.39 11.68 -0.91
CA PRO A 192 -8.75 10.84 -2.04
C PRO A 192 -7.55 10.00 -2.49
N ASP A 193 -7.82 8.90 -3.21
CA ASP A 193 -6.78 7.94 -3.61
C ASP A 193 -5.70 8.57 -4.51
N ASP A 194 -6.06 9.56 -5.32
CA ASP A 194 -5.18 10.25 -6.28
C ASP A 194 -4.19 11.23 -5.63
N VAL A 195 -4.21 11.36 -4.30
CA VAL A 195 -3.16 12.03 -3.50
C VAL A 195 -2.74 11.17 -2.31
N ASN A 196 -2.94 9.86 -2.41
CA ASN A 196 -2.59 8.92 -1.35
C ASN A 196 -1.36 8.10 -1.75
N ALA A 197 -0.21 8.32 -1.10
CA ALA A 197 1.01 7.59 -1.42
C ALA A 197 0.88 6.08 -1.18
N ARG A 198 0.04 5.64 -0.22
CA ARG A 198 -0.26 4.21 -0.03
C ARG A 198 -0.98 3.64 -1.23
N TRP A 199 -1.95 4.37 -1.78
CA TRP A 199 -2.65 3.96 -3.00
C TRP A 199 -1.66 3.73 -4.15
N PHE A 200 -0.75 4.68 -4.38
CA PHE A 200 0.26 4.53 -5.43
C PHE A 200 1.22 3.34 -5.20
N ALA A 201 1.62 3.09 -3.96
CA ALA A 201 2.47 1.93 -3.64
C ALA A 201 1.73 0.61 -3.91
N ILE A 202 0.45 0.51 -3.53
CA ILE A 202 -0.40 -0.68 -3.77
C ILE A 202 -0.63 -0.88 -5.27
N GLU A 203 -0.92 0.18 -6.00
CA GLU A 203 -1.13 0.11 -7.44
C GLU A 203 0.13 -0.40 -8.15
N ASN A 204 1.31 0.07 -7.73
CA ASN A 204 2.58 -0.41 -8.24
C ASN A 204 2.83 -1.89 -7.86
N LEU A 205 2.51 -2.30 -6.64
CA LEU A 205 2.61 -3.69 -6.18
C LEU A 205 1.72 -4.62 -7.00
N VAL A 206 0.43 -4.30 -7.13
CA VAL A 206 -0.55 -5.13 -7.86
C VAL A 206 -0.21 -5.19 -9.36
N LYS A 207 0.33 -4.12 -9.93
CA LYS A 207 0.77 -4.09 -11.34
C LYS A 207 2.16 -4.67 -11.56
N GLY A 208 2.87 -5.12 -10.52
CA GLY A 208 4.23 -5.65 -10.61
C GLY A 208 5.27 -4.61 -11.03
N LYS A 209 5.02 -3.31 -10.79
CA LYS A 209 5.94 -2.22 -11.10
C LYS A 209 6.97 -2.05 -9.97
N VAL A 210 7.96 -2.92 -9.96
CA VAL A 210 9.05 -2.90 -8.96
C VAL A 210 9.81 -1.57 -9.05
N TYR A 211 9.95 -0.89 -7.91
CA TYR A 211 10.79 0.30 -7.77
C TYR A 211 12.26 -0.10 -7.61
N GLU A 212 12.53 -1.06 -6.74
CA GLU A 212 13.87 -1.60 -6.51
C GLU A 212 13.80 -3.06 -6.03
N THR A 213 14.86 -3.82 -6.28
CA THR A 213 15.06 -5.16 -5.73
C THR A 213 16.28 -5.17 -4.82
N LYS A 214 16.13 -5.73 -3.62
CA LYS A 214 17.22 -5.93 -2.65
C LYS A 214 17.43 -7.42 -2.37
N ALA A 215 18.61 -7.78 -1.90
CA ALA A 215 18.83 -9.08 -1.29
C ALA A 215 18.15 -9.14 0.10
N PRO A 216 17.65 -10.31 0.54
CA PRO A 216 17.21 -10.51 1.91
C PRO A 216 18.32 -10.19 2.92
N ILE A 217 17.95 -9.56 4.03
CA ILE A 217 18.86 -9.20 5.12
C ILE A 217 18.60 -10.17 6.28
N GLU A 218 19.27 -11.32 6.24
CA GLU A 218 19.08 -12.41 7.23
C GLU A 218 19.79 -12.12 8.57
N LYS A 219 20.78 -11.22 8.57
CA LYS A 219 21.55 -10.79 9.73
C LYS A 219 21.84 -9.29 9.62
N TRP A 220 21.80 -8.60 10.76
CA TRP A 220 22.11 -7.18 10.85
C TRP A 220 23.09 -6.92 11.99
N ASP A 221 24.26 -6.40 11.65
CA ASP A 221 25.33 -6.05 12.61
C ASP A 221 25.42 -4.52 12.84
N GLY A 222 24.52 -3.74 12.25
CA GLY A 222 24.50 -2.28 12.36
C GLY A 222 23.66 -1.77 13.54
N PRO A 223 23.44 -0.44 13.61
CA PRO A 223 22.62 0.16 14.66
C PRO A 223 21.14 -0.22 14.50
N TRP A 224 20.45 -0.29 15.64
CA TRP A 224 19.00 -0.47 15.72
C TRP A 224 18.34 0.85 16.11
N GLN A 225 17.12 1.11 15.62
CA GLN A 225 16.37 2.28 16.04
C GLN A 225 16.05 2.17 17.53
N LYS A 226 16.20 3.28 18.25
CA LYS A 226 15.82 3.37 19.66
C LYS A 226 14.39 3.88 19.72
N HIS A 227 13.48 3.06 20.26
CA HIS A 227 12.09 3.42 20.50
C HIS A 227 11.91 4.36 21.70
#